data_AF-A0A925QVL5-F1
#
_entry.id   AF-A0A925QVL5-F1
#
_cell.length_a   1.000
_cell.length_b   1.000
_cell.length_c   1.000
_cell.angle_alpha   90.00
_cell.angle_beta   90.00
_cell.angle_gamma   90.00
#
_symmetry.space_group_name_H-M   'P 1'
#
loop_
_entity.id
_entity.type
_entity.pdbx_description
1 polymer ?
#
loop_
_entity_poly.entity_id
_entity_poly.type
_entity_poly.pdbx_seq_one_letter_code
_entity_poly.pdbx_strand_id
1 'polypeptide(L)'
;MIKAALFCALYALLNVSGAAIIKWKLKGKTLTTLNEWIGLLLNVQVIGAFALIFLSMLVIFKALSLANFTFVIPVSAGINFILTVIAGYFIFKDHLNLISFIGFTLIISGILLLSLNSTQHA
;
A
#
# COMPACT_ATOMS: atom_id res chain seq x y z
N MET A 1 -15.90 2.00 -13.56
CA MET A 1 -14.44 2.17 -13.78
C MET A 1 -13.85 3.32 -12.92
N ILE A 2 -14.08 4.59 -13.25
CA ILE A 2 -13.45 5.75 -12.57
C ILE A 2 -13.71 5.83 -11.06
N LYS A 3 -14.95 5.57 -10.61
CA LYS A 3 -15.28 5.57 -9.17
C LYS A 3 -14.52 4.47 -8.40
N ALA A 4 -14.37 3.28 -8.99
CA ALA A 4 -13.62 2.19 -8.37
C ALA A 4 -12.12 2.51 -8.29
N ALA A 5 -11.54 3.09 -9.34
CA ALA A 5 -10.15 3.55 -9.33
C ALA A 5 -9.89 4.63 -8.27
N LEU A 6 -10.84 5.55 -8.07
CA LEU A 6 -10.77 6.56 -7.00
C LEU A 6 -10.76 5.91 -5.61
N PHE A 7 -11.61 4.90 -5.38
CA PHE A 7 -11.61 4.15 -4.12
C PHE A 7 -10.32 3.33 -3.93
N CYS A 8 -9.76 2.73 -4.99
CA CYS A 8 -8.45 2.07 -4.93
C CYS A 8 -7.33 3.05 -4.55
N ALA A 9 -7.34 4.26 -5.12
CA ALA A 9 -6.37 5.30 -4.78
C ALA A 9 -6.50 5.75 -3.32
N LEU A 10 -7.73 5.95 -2.85
CA LEU A 10 -8.00 6.29 -1.46
C LEU A 10 -7.54 5.16 -0.52
N TYR A 11 -7.86 3.91 -0.82
CA TYR A 11 -7.37 2.73 -0.11
C TYR A 11 -5.84 2.74 -0.02
N ALA A 12 -5.16 2.90 -1.15
CA ALA A 12 -3.71 2.90 -1.21
C ALA A 12 -3.10 4.03 -0.37
N LEU A 13 -3.67 5.23 -0.40
CA LEU A 13 -3.24 6.36 0.44
C LEU A 13 -3.35 6.03 1.94
N LEU A 14 -4.50 5.54 2.38
CA LEU A 14 -4.73 5.18 3.78
C LEU A 14 -3.80 4.04 4.23
N ASN A 15 -3.66 3.03 3.39
CA ASN A 15 -2.84 1.85 3.69
C ASN A 15 -1.35 2.20 3.79
N VAL A 16 -0.81 2.93 2.80
CA VAL A 16 0.59 3.37 2.79
C VAL A 16 0.88 4.35 3.92
N SER A 17 -0.06 5.25 4.25
CA SER A 17 0.09 6.16 5.39
C SER A 17 0.20 5.40 6.71
N GLY A 18 -0.66 4.41 6.94
CA GLY A 18 -0.59 3.55 8.12
C GLY A 18 0.74 2.78 8.19
N ALA A 19 1.17 2.16 7.08
CA ALA A 19 2.45 1.46 7.01
C ALA A 19 3.65 2.40 7.24
N ALA A 20 3.61 3.62 6.73
CA ALA A 20 4.65 4.63 6.92
C ALA A 20 4.77 5.06 8.40
N ILE A 21 3.65 5.25 9.10
CA ILE A 21 3.64 5.57 10.54
C ILE A 21 4.28 4.43 11.35
N ILE A 22 3.96 3.17 11.02
CA ILE A 22 4.55 2.00 11.66
C ILE A 22 6.06 1.99 11.39
N LYS A 23 6.49 2.05 10.12
CA LYS A 23 7.92 2.05 9.75
C LYS A 23 8.69 3.21 10.40
N TRP A 24 8.07 4.38 10.56
CA TRP A 24 8.67 5.52 11.27
C TRP A 24 8.91 5.21 12.74
N LYS A 25 7.99 4.51 13.41
CA LYS A 25 8.15 4.10 14.81
C LYS A 25 9.14 2.97 15.03
N LEU A 26 9.33 2.12 14.03
CA LEU A 26 10.37 1.09 14.03
C LEU A 26 11.76 1.64 13.64
N LYS A 27 11.86 2.89 13.17
CA LYS A 27 13.14 3.47 12.73
C LYS A 27 14.12 3.53 13.91
N GLY A 28 15.13 2.66 13.88
CA GLY A 28 16.16 2.54 14.93
C GLY A 28 15.80 1.63 16.11
N LYS A 29 14.68 0.89 16.06
CA LYS A 29 14.33 -0.13 17.05
C LYS A 29 14.26 -1.51 16.39
N THR A 30 15.06 -2.46 16.89
CA THR A 30 14.97 -3.86 16.51
C THR A 30 14.05 -4.58 17.47
N LEU A 31 12.99 -5.20 16.97
CA LEU A 31 12.07 -5.98 17.80
C LEU A 31 12.71 -7.34 18.11
N THR A 32 13.51 -7.40 19.18
CA THR A 32 14.23 -8.61 19.58
C THR A 32 13.52 -9.34 20.72
N THR A 33 12.78 -8.60 21.55
CA THR A 33 12.11 -9.14 22.73
C THR A 33 10.59 -9.04 22.62
N LEU A 34 9.85 -10.03 23.15
CA LEU A 34 8.37 -10.03 23.20
C LEU A 34 7.79 -8.77 23.86
N ASN A 35 8.48 -8.21 24.86
CA ASN A 35 8.06 -6.98 25.52
C ASN A 35 8.10 -5.76 24.58
N GLU A 36 9.05 -5.72 23.65
CA GLU A 36 9.14 -4.64 22.64
C GLU A 36 8.02 -4.75 21.61
N TRP A 37 7.63 -5.98 21.25
CA TRP A 37 6.46 -6.24 20.40
C TRP A 37 5.17 -5.73 21.05
N ILE A 38 4.95 -6.07 22.31
CA ILE A 38 3.76 -5.65 23.07
C ILE A 38 3.76 -4.13 23.25
N GLY A 39 4.90 -3.52 23.61
CA GLY A 39 5.03 -2.07 23.74
C GLY A 39 4.83 -1.32 22.42
N LEU A 40 5.18 -1.93 21.29
CA LEU A 40 4.93 -1.36 19.97
C LEU A 40 3.44 -1.44 19.59
N LEU A 41 2.81 -2.59 19.84
CA LEU A 41 1.37 -2.78 19.58
C LEU A 41 0.50 -1.88 20.46
N LEU A 42 0.91 -1.63 21.72
CA LEU A 42 0.22 -0.71 22.64
C LEU A 42 0.52 0.77 22.38
N ASN A 43 1.37 1.10 21.41
CA ASN A 43 1.64 2.49 21.08
C ASN A 43 0.43 3.13 20.40
N VAL A 44 -0.06 4.26 20.94
CA VAL A 44 -1.20 5.02 20.40
C VAL A 44 -1.08 5.30 18.89
N GLN A 45 0.13 5.55 18.39
CA GLN A 45 0.34 5.84 16.97
C GLN A 45 0.27 4.59 16.10
N VAL A 46 0.70 3.43 16.62
CA VAL A 46 0.57 2.14 15.94
C VAL A 46 -0.88 1.68 15.94
N ILE A 47 -1.60 1.84 17.05
CA ILE A 47 -3.05 1.60 17.12
C ILE A 47 -3.79 2.47 16.10
N GLY A 48 -3.46 3.77 16.03
CA GLY A 48 -4.02 4.68 15.02
C GLY A 48 -3.69 4.24 13.59
N ALA A 49 -2.47 3.76 13.34
CA ALA A 49 -2.08 3.21 12.04
C ALA A 49 -2.86 1.94 11.69
N PHE A 50 -3.08 1.03 12.65
CA PHE A 50 -3.92 -0.14 12.49
C PHE A 50 -5.37 0.25 12.17
N ALA A 51 -5.92 1.24 12.86
CA ALA A 51 -7.25 1.76 12.56
C ALA A 51 -7.33 2.36 11.14
N LEU A 52 -6.28 3.06 10.69
CA LEU A 52 -6.18 3.58 9.33
C LEU A 52 -6.16 2.46 8.27
N ILE A 53 -5.36 1.42 8.51
CA ILE A 53 -5.27 0.25 7.62
C ILE A 53 -6.60 -0.49 7.60
N PHE A 54 -7.26 -0.63 8.75
CA PHE A 54 -8.58 -1.23 8.84
C PHE A 54 -9.63 -0.42 8.07
N LEU A 55 -9.60 0.91 8.20
CA LEU A 55 -10.46 1.79 7.41
C LEU A 55 -10.19 1.66 5.91
N SER A 56 -8.91 1.51 5.51
CA SER A 56 -8.55 1.23 4.13
C SER A 56 -9.24 -0.04 3.61
N MET A 57 -9.28 -1.10 4.42
CA MET A 57 -9.92 -2.36 4.05
C MET A 57 -11.43 -2.18 3.76
N LEU A 58 -12.12 -1.32 4.49
CA LEU A 58 -13.52 -1.00 4.19
C LEU A 58 -13.69 -0.28 2.84
N VAL A 59 -12.72 0.58 2.48
CA VAL A 59 -12.71 1.27 1.19
C VAL A 59 -12.49 0.29 0.04
N ILE A 60 -11.58 -0.68 0.19
CA ILE A 60 -11.33 -1.68 -0.87
C ILE A 60 -12.54 -2.61 -1.05
N PHE A 61 -13.25 -2.98 0.02
CA PHE A 61 -14.52 -3.73 -0.09
C PHE A 61 -15.56 -2.99 -0.92
N LYS A 62 -15.69 -1.68 -0.72
CA LYS A 62 -16.56 -0.85 -1.54
C LYS A 62 -16.11 -0.81 -3.00
N ALA A 63 -14.80 -0.75 -3.26
CA ALA A 63 -14.26 -0.81 -4.63
C ALA A 63 -14.55 -2.15 -5.31
N LEU A 64 -14.36 -3.27 -4.59
CA LEU A 64 -14.68 -4.63 -5.06
C LEU A 64 -16.17 -4.80 -5.35
N SER A 65 -17.05 -4.15 -4.58
CA SER A 65 -18.49 -4.21 -4.84
C SER A 65 -18.91 -3.44 -6.10
N LEU A 66 -18.08 -2.54 -6.63
CA LEU A 66 -18.40 -1.65 -7.76
C LEU A 66 -17.76 -2.09 -9.08
N ALA A 67 -16.78 -2.99 -9.05
CA ALA A 67 -16.02 -3.42 -10.22
C ALA A 67 -15.47 -4.84 -10.03
N ASN A 68 -15.13 -5.49 -11.14
CA ASN A 68 -14.62 -6.86 -11.14
C ASN A 68 -13.32 -6.97 -10.34
N PHE A 69 -13.20 -8.08 -9.59
CA PHE A 69 -12.01 -8.41 -8.79
C PHE A 69 -10.72 -8.34 -9.61
N THR A 70 -10.77 -8.85 -10.86
CA THR A 70 -9.64 -8.89 -11.80
C THR A 70 -9.15 -7.49 -12.21
N PHE A 71 -9.95 -6.43 -12.03
CA PHE A 71 -9.52 -5.06 -12.26
C PHE A 71 -9.11 -4.36 -10.96
N VAL A 72 -9.92 -4.49 -9.91
CA VAL A 72 -9.72 -3.76 -8.64
C VAL A 72 -8.42 -4.17 -7.95
N ILE A 73 -8.10 -5.46 -7.93
CA ILE A 73 -6.91 -5.97 -7.24
C ILE A 73 -5.61 -5.52 -7.91
N PRO A 74 -5.40 -5.70 -9.23
CA PRO A 74 -4.19 -5.21 -9.89
C PRO A 74 -4.03 -3.69 -9.77
N VAL A 75 -5.10 -2.93 -10.02
CA VAL A 75 -5.07 -1.46 -9.94
C VAL A 75 -4.72 -1.00 -8.52
N SER A 76 -5.35 -1.58 -7.51
CA SER A 76 -5.07 -1.28 -6.11
C SER A 76 -3.61 -1.61 -5.74
N ALA A 77 -3.12 -2.79 -6.14
CA ALA A 77 -1.74 -3.20 -5.91
C ALA A 77 -0.74 -2.23 -6.56
N GLY A 78 -1.01 -1.79 -7.79
CA GLY A 78 -0.14 -0.82 -8.47
C GLY A 78 -0.11 0.54 -7.83
N ILE A 79 -1.27 1.09 -7.47
CA ILE A 79 -1.31 2.40 -6.79
C ILE A 79 -0.64 2.28 -5.42
N ASN A 80 -0.92 1.22 -4.65
CA ASN A 80 -0.28 0.99 -3.36
C ASN A 80 1.24 0.88 -3.49
N PHE A 81 1.73 0.16 -4.51
CA PHE A 81 3.15 0.04 -4.79
C PHE A 81 3.79 1.39 -5.11
N ILE A 82 3.22 2.15 -6.06
CA ILE A 82 3.72 3.48 -6.44
C ILE A 82 3.78 4.41 -5.22
N LEU A 83 2.70 4.45 -4.44
CA LEU A 83 2.65 5.27 -3.22
C LEU A 83 3.67 4.81 -2.18
N THR A 84 3.86 3.50 -2.01
CA THR A 84 4.86 2.95 -1.08
C THR A 84 6.27 3.35 -1.50
N VAL A 85 6.59 3.30 -2.80
CA VAL A 85 7.89 3.73 -3.32
C VAL A 85 8.09 5.24 -3.11
N ILE A 86 7.07 6.06 -3.40
CA ILE A 86 7.12 7.52 -3.17
C ILE A 86 7.31 7.81 -1.68
N ALA A 87 6.56 7.16 -0.81
CA ALA A 87 6.69 7.29 0.64
C ALA A 87 8.07 6.83 1.12
N GLY A 88 8.59 5.70 0.61
CA GLY A 88 9.95 5.21 0.87
C GLY A 88 11.02 6.22 0.51
N TYR A 89 10.94 6.78 -0.70
CA TYR A 89 11.90 7.76 -1.19
C TYR A 89 11.83 9.09 -0.40
N PHE A 90 10.62 9.63 -0.18
CA PHE A 90 10.47 10.95 0.44
C PHE A 90 10.60 10.93 1.96
N ILE A 91 10.00 9.94 2.64
CA ILE A 91 9.94 9.86 4.11
C ILE A 91 11.18 9.16 4.67
N PHE A 92 11.64 8.08 4.02
CA PHE A 92 12.76 7.29 4.54
C PHE A 92 14.10 7.65 3.90
N LYS A 93 14.09 8.42 2.79
CA LYS A 93 15.29 8.73 2.00
C LYS A 93 16.07 7.47 1.62
N ASP A 94 15.35 6.38 1.37
CA ASP A 94 15.97 5.14 0.91
C ASP A 94 16.68 5.44 -0.43
N HIS A 95 18.00 5.21 -0.49
CA HIS A 95 18.79 5.43 -1.70
C HIS A 95 18.34 4.45 -2.78
N LEU A 96 17.50 4.92 -3.70
CA LEU A 96 17.06 4.13 -4.83
C LEU A 96 18.20 3.98 -5.83
N ASN A 97 18.70 2.75 -5.95
CA ASN A 97 19.70 2.40 -6.96
C ASN A 97 19.03 2.24 -8.34
N LEU A 98 19.81 2.34 -9.41
CA LEU A 98 19.33 2.23 -10.80
C LEU A 98 18.64 0.89 -11.08
N ILE A 99 19.08 -0.18 -10.38
CA ILE A 99 18.44 -1.51 -10.40
C ILE A 99 17.03 -1.48 -9.82
N SER A 100 16.80 -0.73 -8.74
CA SER A 100 15.46 -0.58 -8.14
C SER A 100 14.49 0.08 -9.11
N PHE A 101 14.95 1.03 -9.92
CA PHE A 101 14.15 1.69 -10.95
C PHE A 101 13.70 0.74 -12.06
N ILE A 102 14.59 -0.15 -12.51
CA ILE A 102 14.25 -1.20 -13.48
C ILE A 102 13.21 -2.16 -12.88
N GLY A 103 13.39 -2.58 -11.62
CA GLY A 103 12.42 -3.40 -10.91
C GLY A 103 11.04 -2.74 -10.80
N PHE A 104 11.00 -1.44 -10.47
CA PHE A 104 9.74 -0.68 -10.42
C PHE A 104 9.04 -0.63 -11.77
N THR A 105 9.79 -0.40 -12.84
CA THR A 105 9.24 -0.35 -14.21
C THR A 105 8.64 -1.70 -14.60
N LEU A 106 9.28 -2.81 -14.24
CA LEU A 106 8.80 -4.15 -14.53
C LEU A 106 7.53 -4.50 -13.74
N ILE A 107 7.48 -4.14 -12.45
CA ILE A 107 6.29 -4.32 -11.60
C ILE A 107 5.11 -3.51 -12.14
N ILE A 108 5.32 -2.23 -12.47
CA ILE A 108 4.29 -1.37 -13.05
C ILE A 108 3.78 -1.96 -14.37
N SER A 109 4.69 -2.43 -15.24
CA SER A 109 4.32 -3.05 -16.51
C SER A 109 3.49 -4.32 -16.33
N GLY A 110 3.85 -5.18 -15.38
CA GLY A 110 3.09 -6.38 -15.03
C GLY A 110 1.68 -6.06 -14.53
N ILE A 111 1.56 -5.03 -13.68
CA ILE A 111 0.26 -4.57 -13.18
C ILE A 111 -0.60 -3.99 -14.31
N LEU A 112 -0.01 -3.20 -15.21
CA LEU A 112 -0.72 -2.65 -16.37
C LEU A 112 -1.23 -3.77 -17.29
N LEU A 113 -0.41 -4.78 -17.57
CA LEU A 113 -0.82 -5.96 -18.34
C LEU A 113 -2.01 -6.69 -17.69
N LEU A 114 -1.95 -6.92 -16.38
CA LEU A 114 -3.07 -7.54 -15.65
C LEU A 114 -4.33 -6.67 -15.68
N SER A 115 -4.17 -5.36 -15.56
CA SER A 115 -5.28 -4.41 -15.62
C SER A 115 -5.89 -4.28 -17.02
N LEU A 116 -5.10 -4.43 -18.09
CA LEU A 116 -5.59 -4.38 -19.48
C LEU A 116 -6.28 -5.68 -19.88
N ASN A 117 -5.71 -6.83 -19.51
CA ASN A 117 -6.32 -8.13 -19.76
C ASN A 117 -7.69 -8.27 -19.08
N SER A 118 -7.80 -7.75 -17.86
CA SER A 118 -9.07 -7.74 -17.13
C SER A 118 -10.14 -6.83 -17.71
N THR A 119 -9.77 -5.76 -18.43
CA THR A 119 -10.72 -4.95 -19.22
C THR A 119 -11.14 -5.61 -20.53
N GLN A 120 -10.36 -6.56 -21.06
CA GLN A 120 -10.58 -7.18 -22.37
C GLN A 120 -11.50 -8.41 -22.31
N HIS A 121 -11.72 -8.98 -21.12
CA HIS A 121 -12.61 -10.12 -20.88
C HIS A 121 -13.86 -9.77 -20.04
N ALA A 122 -14.22 -8.48 -19.96
CA ALA A 122 -15.40 -7.99 -19.27
C ALA A 122 -16.51 -7.58 -20.25
#